data_AF-A0A3D5R7T4-F1
#
_entry.id   AF-A0A3D5R7T4-F1
#
_cell.length_a   1.000
_cell.length_b   1.000
_cell.length_c   1.000
_cell.angle_alpha   90.00
_cell.angle_beta   90.00
_cell.angle_gamma   90.00
#
_symmetry.space_group_name_H-M   'P 1'
#
loop_
_entity.id
_entity.type
_entity.pdbx_description
1 polymer ?
#
loop_
_entity_poly.entity_id
_entity_poly.type
_entity_poly.pdbx_seq_one_letter_code
_entity_poly.pdbx_strand_id
1 'polypeptide(L)' 'YIKEKNDKDISWKLIKTAWSSTADLAIAPMQDFLNLGNESRMNTPATLGDNWTWRLASNLLIRDLSEKISHITQLYGR' A
#
# COMPACT_ATOMS: atom_id res chain seq x y z
N TYR A 1 1.99 3.24 -19.87
CA TYR A 1 2.57 2.60 -18.68
C TYR A 1 3.20 3.68 -17.81
N ILE A 2 2.51 4.03 -16.72
CA ILE A 2 2.74 5.09 -15.72
C ILE A 2 3.79 6.16 -16.10
N LYS A 3 3.34 7.30 -16.63
CA LYS A 3 4.17 8.51 -16.75
C LYS A 3 3.81 9.47 -15.61
N GLU A 4 4.70 9.76 -14.66
CA GLU A 4 4.69 11.06 -13.96
C GLU A 4 5.91 11.37 -13.08
N LYS A 5 6.07 12.68 -12.82
CA LYS A 5 7.18 13.44 -12.22
C LYS A 5 7.03 13.73 -10.71
N ASN A 6 6.04 13.13 -10.03
CA ASN A 6 5.71 13.48 -8.64
C ASN A 6 5.36 12.23 -7.83
N ASP A 7 6.22 11.89 -6.87
CA ASP A 7 6.21 10.63 -6.11
C ASP A 7 5.15 10.57 -5.00
N LYS A 8 4.47 11.68 -4.71
CA LYS A 8 3.61 11.77 -3.52
C LYS A 8 2.48 10.73 -3.45
N ASP A 9 2.05 10.16 -4.57
CA ASP A 9 0.96 9.18 -4.64
C ASP A 9 1.31 7.91 -5.45
N ILE A 10 2.60 7.59 -5.60
CA ILE A 10 3.01 6.45 -6.43
C ILE A 10 2.43 5.12 -5.92
N SER A 11 2.40 4.90 -4.60
CA SER A 11 1.85 3.69 -3.97
C SER A 11 0.39 3.46 -4.36
N TRP A 12 -0.45 4.48 -4.27
CA TRP A 12 -1.86 4.40 -4.66
C TRP A 12 -2.08 4.19 -6.16
N LYS A 13 -1.17 4.68 -7.02
CA LYS A 13 -1.22 4.41 -8.47
C LYS A 13 -0.90 2.94 -8.75
N LEU A 14 0.07 2.35 -8.06
CA LEU A 14 0.42 0.93 -8.19
C LEU A 14 -0.69 0.03 -7.64
N ILE A 15 -1.28 0.38 -6.49
CA ILE A 15 -2.45 -0.31 -5.94
C ILE A 15 -3.60 -0.33 -6.96
N LYS A 16 -3.97 0.83 -7.53
CA LYS A 16 -5.03 0.89 -8.55
C LYS A 16 -4.70 0.06 -9.79
N THR A 17 -3.43 -0.01 -10.18
CA THR A 17 -2.97 -0.84 -11.31
C THR A 17 -3.12 -2.32 -10.99
N ALA A 18 -2.77 -2.74 -9.78
CA ALA A 18 -2.97 -4.12 -9.32
C ALA A 18 -4.46 -4.48 -9.24
N TRP A 19 -5.30 -3.59 -8.70
CA TRP A 19 -6.75 -3.78 -8.60
C TRP A 19 -7.42 -3.84 -9.98
N SER A 20 -6.96 -3.05 -10.96
CA SER A 20 -7.51 -3.07 -12.32
C SER A 20 -7.05 -4.26 -13.17
N SER A 21 -6.14 -5.10 -12.65
CA SER A 21 -5.62 -6.25 -13.40
C SER A 21 -6.68 -7.35 -13.55
N THR A 22 -6.42 -8.32 -14.42
CA THR A 22 -7.26 -9.52 -14.62
C THR A 22 -6.97 -10.65 -13.62
N ALA A 23 -6.07 -10.44 -12.64
CA ALA A 23 -5.75 -11.47 -11.65
C ALA A 23 -6.95 -11.74 -10.74
N ASP A 24 -7.17 -12.98 -10.29
CA ASP A 24 -8.28 -13.31 -9.38
C ASP A 24 -8.12 -12.64 -8.01
N LEU A 25 -6.88 -12.46 -7.55
CA LEU A 25 -6.55 -11.86 -6.26
C LEU A 25 -5.52 -10.73 -6.42
N ALA A 26 -5.84 -9.57 -5.83
CA ALA A 26 -4.93 -8.44 -5.71
C ALA A 26 -4.66 -8.17 -4.23
N ILE A 27 -3.38 -8.08 -3.86
CA ILE A 27 -2.93 -7.81 -2.49
C ILE A 27 -1.95 -6.65 -2.53
N ALA A 28 -2.07 -5.74 -1.56
CA ALA A 28 -1.07 -4.71 -1.28
C ALA A 28 -0.73 -4.72 0.22
N PRO A 29 0.53 -4.46 0.60
CA PRO A 29 0.92 -4.34 1.99
C PRO A 29 0.30 -3.08 2.62
N MET A 30 0.05 -3.12 3.94
CA MET A 30 -0.55 -1.99 4.67
C MET A 30 0.31 -0.71 4.57
N GLN A 31 1.63 -0.86 4.49
CA GLN A 31 2.57 0.24 4.27
C GLN A 31 2.26 1.06 3.01
N ASP A 32 1.85 0.41 1.91
CA ASP A 32 1.53 1.08 0.65
C ASP A 32 0.19 1.81 0.73
N PHE A 33 -0.81 1.25 1.42
CA PHE A 33 -2.09 1.93 1.66
C PHE A 33 -1.90 3.21 2.48
N LEU A 34 -0.96 3.18 3.42
CA LEU A 34 -0.57 4.32 4.25
C LEU A 34 0.45 5.25 3.59
N ASN A 35 0.97 4.86 2.42
CA ASN A 35 1.99 5.60 1.67
C ASN A 35 3.24 5.91 2.51
N LEU A 36 3.69 4.94 3.31
CA LEU A 36 4.87 5.06 4.17
C LEU A 36 6.16 4.84 3.40
N GLY A 37 7.27 5.36 3.91
CA GLY A 37 8.60 5.23 3.31
C GLY A 37 9.36 4.00 3.80
N ASN A 38 10.67 4.01 3.56
CA ASN A 38 11.59 2.91 3.88
C ASN A 38 11.64 2.57 5.38
N GLU A 39 11.30 3.51 6.27
CA GLU A 39 11.19 3.30 7.71
C GLU A 39 10.12 2.26 8.09
N SER A 40 9.18 1.98 7.19
CA SER A 40 8.10 1.02 7.39
C SER A 40 8.40 -0.38 6.85
N ARG A 41 9.60 -0.59 6.31
CA ARG A 41 10.00 -1.85 5.69
C ARG A 41 10.00 -3.00 6.70
N MET A 42 9.25 -4.06 6.38
CA MET A 42 9.13 -5.22 7.26
C MET A 42 10.43 -6.04 7.33
N ASN A 43 11.14 -6.22 6.21
CA ASN A 43 12.34 -7.06 6.16
C ASN A 43 13.31 -6.58 5.06
N THR A 44 14.60 -6.55 5.40
CA THR A 44 15.72 -6.44 4.47
C THR A 44 16.48 -7.77 4.51
N PRO A 45 16.41 -8.59 3.44
CA PRO A 45 17.10 -9.88 3.41
C PRO A 45 18.60 -9.75 3.67
N ALA A 46 19.18 -10.74 4.35
CA ALA A 46 20.60 -10.81 4.70
C ALA A 46 21.13 -9.68 5.61
N THR A 47 20.26 -8.99 6.36
CA THR A 47 20.67 -8.06 7.42
C THR A 47 20.33 -8.60 8.81
N LEU A 48 21.08 -8.14 9.80
CA LEU A 48 20.83 -8.39 11.22
C LEU A 48 20.29 -7.10 11.87
N GLY A 49 19.31 -7.23 12.77
CA GLY A 49 18.67 -6.09 13.43
C GLY A 49 17.53 -5.45 12.62
N ASP A 50 16.61 -4.80 13.32
CA ASP A 50 15.48 -3.98 12.82
C ASP A 50 14.45 -4.63 11.88
N ASN A 51 14.69 -5.85 11.41
CA ASN A 51 13.71 -6.66 10.67
C ASN A 51 12.56 -7.14 11.56
N TRP A 52 11.36 -7.26 10.99
CA TRP A 52 10.14 -7.78 11.62
C TRP A 52 9.63 -6.95 12.80
N THR A 53 10.09 -5.71 12.91
CA THR A 53 9.75 -4.80 14.01
C THR A 53 8.64 -3.81 13.68
N TRP A 54 8.30 -3.65 12.39
CA TRP A 54 7.28 -2.69 11.97
C TRP A 54 5.91 -3.04 12.56
N ARG A 55 5.23 -2.03 13.11
CA ARG A 55 3.88 -2.15 13.67
C ARG A 55 3.03 -1.00 13.17
N LEU A 56 1.77 -1.33 12.89
CA LEU A 56 0.76 -0.34 12.58
C LEU A 56 0.49 0.54 13.80
N ALA A 57 0.69 1.84 13.67
CA ALA A 57 0.31 2.80 14.70
C ALA A 57 -1.21 2.98 14.71
N SER A 58 -1.84 2.91 15.88
CA SER A 58 -3.30 2.93 16.02
C SER A 58 -3.95 4.21 15.50
N ASN A 59 -3.23 5.33 15.54
CA ASN A 59 -3.69 6.62 15.02
C ASN A 59 -3.74 6.68 13.48
N LEU A 60 -3.19 5.69 12.77
CA LEU A 60 -3.25 5.60 11.31
C LEU A 60 -4.49 4.83 10.82
N LEU A 61 -5.20 4.15 11.71
CA LEU A 61 -6.47 3.48 11.42
C LEU A 61 -7.64 4.47 11.48
N ILE A 62 -7.69 5.35 10.49
CA ILE A 62 -8.77 6.34 10.36
C ILE A 62 -9.84 5.89 9.37
N ARG A 63 -11.06 6.37 9.58
CA ARG A 63 -12.23 6.07 8.75
C ARG A 63 -11.97 6.36 7.26
N ASP A 64 -11.36 7.51 6.95
CA ASP A 64 -11.04 7.93 5.59
C ASP A 64 -10.19 6.90 4.83
N LEU A 65 -9.25 6.23 5.50
CA LEU A 65 -8.44 5.18 4.88
C LEU A 65 -9.31 3.99 4.48
N SER A 66 -10.17 3.54 5.40
CA SER A 66 -11.08 2.42 5.13
C SER A 66 -12.08 2.74 4.01
N GLU A 67 -12.59 3.97 3.95
CA GLU A 67 -13.49 4.42 2.89
C GLU A 67 -12.78 4.48 1.53
N LYS A 68 -11.52 4.96 1.51
CA LYS A 68 -10.71 4.97 0.29
C LYS A 68 -10.39 3.57 -0.21
N ILE A 69 -10.04 2.64 0.68
CA ILE A 69 -9.80 1.22 0.33
C ILE A 69 -11.09 0.58 -0.20
N SER A 70 -12.22 0.79 0.49
CA SER A 70 -13.53 0.27 0.07
C SER A 70 -13.92 0.80 -1.32
N HIS A 71 -13.74 2.11 -1.54
CA HIS A 71 -14.07 2.75 -2.82
C HIS A 71 -13.28 2.14 -4.00
N ILE A 72 -11.96 1.98 -3.88
CA ILE A 72 -11.16 1.40 -4.98
C ILE A 72 -11.51 -0.07 -5.21
N THR A 73 -11.85 -0.80 -4.14
CA THR A 73 -12.19 -2.22 -4.20
C THR A 73 -13.49 -2.41 -4.98
N GLN A 74 -14.52 -1.61 -4.65
CA GLN A 74 -15.78 -1.56 -5.39
C GLN A 74 -15.60 -1.08 -6.84
N LEU A 75 -14.79 -0.04 -7.07
CA LEU A 75 -14.57 0.54 -8.40
C LEU A 75 -14.02 -0.48 -9.41
N TYR A 76 -13.16 -1.39 -8.95
CA TYR A 76 -12.56 -2.43 -9.80
C TYR A 76 -13.25 -3.80 -9.69
N GLY A 77 -14.40 -3.88 -9.01
CA GLY A 77 -15.22 -5.09 -8.93
C GLY A 77 -14.56 -6.23 -8.15
N ARG A 78 -13.81 -5.89 -7.10
CA ARG A 78 -13.17 -6.84 -6.18
C ARG A 78 -13.82 -6.82 -4.80
#